data_AF-A0A374PAJ7-F1
#
_entry.id   AF-A0A374PAJ7-F1
#
_cell.length_a   1.000
_cell.length_b   1.000
_cell.length_c   1.000
_cell.angle_alpha   90.00
_cell.angle_beta   90.00
_cell.angle_gamma   90.00
#
_symmetry.space_group_name_H-M   'P 1'
#
loop_
_entity.id
_entity.type
_entity.pdbx_description
1 polymer ?
#
loop_
_entity_poly.entity_id
_entity_poly.type
_entity_poly.pdbx_seq_one_letter_code
_entity_poly.pdbx_strand_id
1 'polypeptide(L)'
;MRMKKIIAVMAPLLIGISIVSCSRNTGTENEEPAKVGDTAIVGEMAKVGDTAKVNDTINPKASKEPEDIPAFPHSFMIDSDNYYDYQDGMQCAAFSSAYVLRHFGEAAEGMDIFADFPNRAPDGGIFPEGIVNYFEGKGYQAEFRQNGTVAEIKGLVSQGVPVIVFIHTEEPHKTVHSTHYIPVVGYDEEYLYFAESIQGLANCENEENPVYNRKTELSKFERLWLNIDGVWDNPYFVIAKGDGGLS
;
A
#
# COMPACT_ATOMS: atom_id res chain seq x y z
N MET A 1 -54.10 -16.43 -38.19
CA MET A 1 -53.10 -17.30 -38.82
C MET A 1 -51.95 -17.49 -37.84
N ARG A 2 -51.82 -18.70 -37.27
CA ARG A 2 -50.85 -19.05 -36.21
C ARG A 2 -49.47 -19.26 -36.84
N MET A 3 -48.45 -18.53 -36.42
CA MET A 3 -47.05 -18.88 -36.71
C MET A 3 -46.51 -19.80 -35.61
N LYS A 4 -46.21 -21.04 -36.01
CA LYS A 4 -45.54 -22.06 -35.21
C LYS A 4 -44.05 -21.73 -35.14
N LYS A 5 -43.49 -21.66 -33.92
CA LYS A 5 -42.05 -21.66 -33.67
C LYS A 5 -41.47 -23.03 -34.06
N ILE A 6 -40.41 -23.01 -34.86
CA ILE A 6 -39.57 -24.18 -35.17
C ILE A 6 -38.65 -24.38 -33.97
N ILE A 7 -38.75 -25.55 -33.34
CA ILE A 7 -37.86 -25.99 -32.25
C ILE A 7 -36.71 -26.75 -32.91
N ALA A 8 -35.51 -26.19 -32.88
CA ALA A 8 -34.28 -26.92 -33.18
C ALA A 8 -33.86 -27.66 -31.91
N VAL A 9 -33.85 -28.99 -31.97
CA VAL A 9 -33.33 -29.88 -30.93
C VAL A 9 -31.83 -30.01 -31.17
N MET A 10 -31.02 -29.34 -30.34
CA MET A 10 -29.58 -29.56 -30.25
C MET A 10 -29.32 -30.44 -29.02
N ALA A 11 -28.77 -31.63 -29.26
CA ALA A 11 -28.36 -32.57 -28.23
C ALA A 11 -27.20 -32.00 -27.39
N PRO A 12 -27.19 -32.17 -26.06
CA PRO A 12 -26.01 -31.83 -25.26
C PRO A 12 -24.92 -32.89 -25.45
N LEU A 13 -23.74 -32.42 -25.81
CA LEU A 13 -22.48 -33.15 -25.76
C LEU A 13 -22.18 -33.47 -24.28
N LEU A 14 -22.11 -34.75 -23.91
CA LEU A 14 -21.59 -35.17 -22.60
C LEU A 14 -20.09 -34.86 -22.54
N ILE A 15 -19.71 -33.88 -21.73
CA ILE A 15 -18.34 -33.71 -21.25
C ILE A 15 -18.36 -34.06 -19.76
N GLY A 16 -17.65 -35.12 -19.40
CA GLY A 16 -17.57 -35.64 -18.04
C GLY A 16 -16.97 -34.63 -17.09
N ILE A 17 -17.74 -34.23 -16.08
CA ILE A 17 -17.27 -33.52 -14.90
C ILE A 17 -16.86 -34.58 -13.88
N SER A 18 -15.56 -34.71 -13.62
CA SER A 18 -15.07 -35.36 -12.42
C SER A 18 -15.49 -34.53 -11.21
N ILE A 19 -16.52 -34.99 -10.51
CA ILE A 19 -16.87 -34.54 -9.18
C ILE A 19 -15.80 -35.02 -8.20
N VAL A 20 -14.87 -34.14 -7.82
CA VAL A 20 -14.10 -34.33 -6.59
C VAL A 20 -15.08 -34.14 -5.44
N SER A 21 -15.54 -35.28 -4.89
CA SER A 21 -16.26 -35.30 -3.63
C SER A 21 -15.28 -34.89 -2.53
N CYS A 22 -15.42 -33.67 -2.00
CA CYS A 22 -14.85 -33.35 -0.69
C CYS A 22 -15.61 -34.19 0.34
N SER A 23 -15.02 -35.34 0.67
CA SER A 23 -15.43 -36.11 1.84
C SER A 23 -15.27 -35.21 3.07
N ARG A 24 -16.38 -34.95 3.76
CA ARG A 24 -16.35 -34.45 5.13
C ARG A 24 -15.72 -35.56 5.98
N ASN A 25 -14.44 -35.41 6.32
CA ASN A 25 -13.84 -36.25 7.33
C ASN A 25 -14.19 -35.67 8.69
N THR A 26 -15.33 -36.10 9.25
CA THR A 26 -15.56 -36.10 10.69
C THR A 26 -14.67 -37.19 11.29
N GLY A 27 -13.41 -36.84 11.55
CA GLY A 27 -12.45 -37.71 12.21
C GLY A 27 -11.93 -37.02 13.46
N THR A 28 -12.44 -37.43 14.61
CA THR A 28 -11.79 -37.22 15.90
C THR A 28 -10.47 -37.99 15.89
N GLU A 29 -9.35 -37.30 15.73
CA GLU A 29 -8.03 -37.89 15.95
C GLU A 29 -7.48 -37.41 17.30
N ASN A 30 -7.20 -38.38 18.16
CA ASN A 30 -6.53 -38.17 19.42
C ASN A 30 -5.07 -37.78 19.12
N GLU A 31 -4.68 -36.54 19.40
CA GLU A 31 -3.27 -36.16 19.35
C GLU A 31 -2.52 -36.89 20.47
N GLU A 32 -1.53 -37.72 20.12
CA GLU A 32 -0.60 -38.24 21.13
C GLU A 32 0.29 -37.09 21.64
N PRO A 33 0.48 -36.98 22.97
CA PRO A 33 1.24 -35.89 23.56
C PRO A 33 2.74 -36.00 23.25
N ALA A 34 3.39 -34.84 23.02
CA ALA A 34 4.84 -34.70 22.88
C ALA A 34 5.60 -35.32 24.07
N LYS A 35 6.81 -35.81 23.83
CA LYS A 35 7.59 -36.58 24.82
C LYS A 35 8.77 -35.76 25.35
N VAL A 36 9.29 -36.17 26.51
CA VAL A 36 10.42 -35.50 27.15
C VAL A 36 11.67 -35.65 26.27
N GLY A 37 12.18 -34.52 25.76
CA GLY A 37 13.37 -34.45 24.89
C GLY A 37 13.18 -33.69 23.56
N ASP A 38 11.95 -33.28 23.23
CA ASP A 38 11.63 -32.61 21.97
C ASP A 38 12.06 -31.13 21.97
N THR A 39 12.75 -30.67 20.92
CA THR A 39 13.10 -29.24 20.72
C THR A 39 12.48 -28.75 19.41
N ALA A 40 11.75 -27.63 19.45
CA ALA A 40 11.00 -27.06 18.31
C ALA A 40 11.69 -25.82 17.72
N ILE A 41 11.59 -25.63 16.39
CA ILE A 41 12.08 -24.43 15.67
C ILE A 41 10.90 -23.48 15.40
N VAL A 42 11.13 -22.18 15.58
CA VAL A 42 10.12 -21.12 15.37
C VAL A 42 9.73 -21.07 13.88
N GLY A 43 8.45 -21.34 13.58
CA GLY A 43 7.84 -21.05 12.27
C GLY A 43 7.03 -22.16 11.60
N GLU A 44 7.04 -23.41 12.07
CA GLU A 44 6.22 -24.50 11.50
C GLU A 44 5.47 -25.32 12.56
N MET A 45 4.29 -25.83 12.20
CA MET A 45 3.57 -26.85 12.99
C MET A 45 4.09 -28.25 12.62
N ALA A 46 4.59 -28.99 13.62
CA ALA A 46 4.91 -30.41 13.47
C ALA A 46 3.63 -31.22 13.22
N LYS A 47 3.70 -32.22 12.35
CA LYS A 47 2.58 -33.12 12.06
C LYS A 47 2.71 -34.38 12.91
N VAL A 48 1.56 -35.01 13.20
CA VAL A 48 1.52 -36.31 13.88
C VAL A 48 2.34 -37.33 13.08
N GLY A 49 3.44 -37.80 13.67
CA GLY A 49 4.38 -38.76 13.05
C GLY A 49 5.82 -38.24 12.89
N ASP A 50 6.08 -36.97 13.15
CA ASP A 50 7.45 -36.42 13.12
C ASP A 50 8.28 -37.00 14.28
N THR A 51 9.55 -37.36 14.03
CA THR A 51 10.47 -37.88 15.06
C THR A 51 11.79 -37.13 15.05
N ALA A 52 12.18 -36.58 16.20
CA ALA A 52 13.47 -35.94 16.44
C ALA A 52 14.40 -36.89 17.23
N LYS A 53 15.71 -36.85 16.98
CA LYS A 53 16.67 -37.64 17.77
C LYS A 53 17.20 -36.80 18.94
N VAL A 54 17.29 -37.42 20.11
CA VAL A 54 17.93 -36.80 21.28
C VAL A 54 19.38 -36.48 20.93
N ASN A 55 19.74 -35.19 21.01
CA ASN A 55 21.03 -34.58 20.66
C ASN A 55 21.21 -34.12 19.20
N ASP A 56 20.15 -33.97 18.42
CA ASP A 56 20.21 -33.15 17.20
C ASP A 56 20.47 -31.69 17.61
N THR A 57 21.75 -31.31 17.63
CA THR A 57 22.12 -29.90 17.71
C THR A 57 21.69 -29.28 16.40
N ILE A 58 20.61 -28.49 16.44
CA ILE A 58 20.24 -27.61 15.34
C ILE A 58 21.42 -26.66 15.19
N ASN A 59 22.33 -26.98 14.27
CA ASN A 59 23.31 -26.02 13.82
C ASN A 59 22.45 -24.99 13.09
N PRO A 60 22.27 -23.75 13.59
CA PRO A 60 21.61 -22.74 12.80
C PRO A 60 22.47 -22.61 11.56
N LYS A 61 22.01 -23.22 10.46
CA LYS A 61 22.58 -23.03 9.15
C LYS A 61 22.66 -21.53 9.02
N ALA A 62 23.89 -21.02 9.00
CA ALA A 62 24.23 -19.61 9.08
C ALA A 62 23.08 -18.81 8.50
N SER A 63 22.36 -18.10 9.39
CA SER A 63 21.42 -17.08 8.94
C SER A 63 22.19 -16.34 7.87
N LYS A 64 21.67 -16.33 6.64
CA LYS A 64 22.17 -15.40 5.64
C LYS A 64 22.27 -14.07 6.38
N GLU A 65 23.48 -13.53 6.47
CA GLU A 65 23.70 -12.17 6.93
C GLU A 65 22.62 -11.30 6.26
N PRO A 66 21.92 -10.44 7.01
CA PRO A 66 20.79 -9.72 6.47
C PRO A 66 21.20 -9.03 5.18
N GLU A 67 20.41 -9.25 4.13
CA GLU A 67 20.50 -8.46 2.91
C GLU A 67 20.54 -6.98 3.31
N ASP A 68 21.59 -6.31 2.85
CA ASP A 68 21.95 -4.90 3.01
C ASP A 68 20.84 -4.05 3.66
N ILE A 69 20.91 -3.87 4.98
CA ILE A 69 19.94 -3.01 5.70
C ILE A 69 20.10 -1.61 5.09
N PRO A 70 19.09 -1.06 4.39
CA PRO A 70 19.24 0.24 3.77
C PRO A 70 19.56 1.29 4.84
N ALA A 71 20.67 2.01 4.64
CA ALA A 71 21.25 2.91 5.62
C ALA A 71 20.45 4.22 5.73
N PHE A 72 19.26 4.16 6.34
CA PHE A 72 18.46 5.33 6.73
C PHE A 72 18.19 5.31 8.24
N PRO A 73 17.95 6.46 8.88
CA PRO A 73 17.74 6.54 10.32
C PRO A 73 16.48 5.78 10.75
N HIS A 74 16.45 5.31 12.01
CA HIS A 74 15.31 4.57 12.59
C HIS A 74 14.01 5.38 12.60
N SER A 75 14.13 6.71 12.71
CA SER A 75 13.03 7.65 12.53
C SER A 75 13.51 8.87 11.74
N PHE A 76 12.57 9.49 11.03
CA PHE A 76 12.80 10.71 10.28
C PHE A 76 11.49 11.49 10.17
N MET A 77 11.58 12.81 10.27
CA MET A 77 10.45 13.70 10.03
C MET A 77 10.94 14.84 9.14
N ILE A 78 10.18 15.15 8.09
CA ILE A 78 10.45 16.31 7.25
C ILE A 78 10.07 17.56 8.04
N ASP A 79 11.07 18.37 8.36
CA ASP A 79 10.92 19.62 9.10
C ASP A 79 11.04 20.82 8.14
N SER A 80 10.03 20.98 7.28
CA SER A 80 9.89 22.13 6.38
C SER A 80 8.60 22.87 6.72
N ASP A 81 8.61 24.20 6.66
CA ASP A 81 7.39 25.01 6.80
C ASP A 81 6.39 24.65 5.70
N ASN A 82 5.31 23.98 6.10
CA ASN A 82 4.30 23.42 5.22
C ASN A 82 3.01 23.18 6.02
N TYR A 83 1.91 22.87 5.33
CA TYR A 83 0.63 22.56 5.96
C TYR A 83 -0.14 21.52 5.17
N TYR A 84 -0.86 20.67 5.89
CA TYR A 84 -1.94 19.85 5.33
C TYR A 84 -3.22 20.68 5.27
N ASP A 85 -4.07 20.39 4.29
CA ASP A 85 -5.38 21.03 4.10
C ASP A 85 -6.42 19.96 3.74
N TYR A 86 -7.69 20.26 3.90
CA TYR A 86 -8.78 19.29 3.78
C TYR A 86 -9.54 19.41 2.45
N GLN A 87 -9.72 18.27 1.79
CA GLN A 87 -10.52 18.12 0.58
C GLN A 87 -12.00 17.90 0.92
N ASP A 88 -12.91 18.26 -0.01
CA ASP A 88 -14.36 18.04 0.12
C ASP A 88 -14.93 17.09 -0.95
N GLY A 89 -14.10 16.62 -1.88
CA GLY A 89 -14.50 15.74 -2.99
C GLY A 89 -13.40 14.79 -3.44
N MET A 90 -13.28 14.53 -4.74
CA MET A 90 -12.28 13.62 -5.34
C MET A 90 -10.94 14.33 -5.65
N GLN A 91 -10.41 15.12 -4.71
CA GLN A 91 -9.29 16.04 -4.95
C GLN A 91 -7.93 15.57 -4.38
N CYS A 92 -7.83 14.37 -3.83
CA CYS A 92 -6.65 13.88 -3.10
C CYS A 92 -5.32 14.02 -3.86
N ALA A 93 -5.34 13.80 -5.18
CA ALA A 93 -4.16 13.99 -6.03
C ALA A 93 -3.68 15.45 -6.04
N ALA A 94 -4.61 16.41 -6.11
CA ALA A 94 -4.29 17.83 -6.14
C ALA A 94 -3.79 18.33 -4.79
N PHE A 95 -4.42 17.90 -3.68
CA PHE A 95 -3.98 18.25 -2.33
C PHE A 95 -2.61 17.63 -2.00
N SER A 96 -2.38 16.37 -2.37
CA SER A 96 -1.07 15.72 -2.24
C SER A 96 0.00 16.45 -3.06
N SER A 97 -0.34 16.85 -4.30
CA SER A 97 0.58 17.59 -5.17
C SER A 97 0.88 18.99 -4.61
N ALA A 98 -0.12 19.68 -4.04
CA ALA A 98 0.06 20.97 -3.38
C ALA A 98 1.03 20.87 -2.21
N TYR A 99 0.88 19.84 -1.37
CA TYR A 99 1.78 19.59 -0.23
C TYR A 99 3.23 19.43 -0.70
N VAL A 100 3.47 18.65 -1.76
CA VAL A 100 4.82 18.44 -2.32
C VAL A 100 5.38 19.72 -2.95
N LEU A 101 4.56 20.52 -3.64
CA LEU A 101 5.00 21.81 -4.20
C LEU A 101 5.40 22.81 -3.12
N ARG A 102 4.63 22.89 -2.03
CA ARG A 102 4.96 23.73 -0.86
C ARG A 102 6.26 23.29 -0.21
N HIS A 103 6.50 21.99 -0.12
CA HIS A 103 7.79 21.46 0.34
C HIS A 103 8.97 21.99 -0.51
N PHE A 104 8.77 22.16 -1.82
CA PHE A 104 9.77 22.74 -2.71
C PHE A 104 9.85 24.28 -2.69
N GLY A 105 9.03 24.94 -1.87
CA GLY A 105 8.97 26.39 -1.70
C GLY A 105 7.98 27.10 -2.62
N GLU A 106 7.11 26.37 -3.33
CA GLU A 106 6.08 26.96 -4.17
C GLU A 106 4.77 27.20 -3.39
N ALA A 107 4.20 28.39 -3.53
CA ALA A 107 2.83 28.63 -3.09
C ALA A 107 1.86 27.82 -3.97
N ALA A 108 1.11 26.93 -3.34
CA ALA A 108 0.22 26.00 -4.02
C ALA A 108 -1.04 25.79 -3.19
N GLU A 109 -2.21 25.77 -3.82
CA GLU A 109 -3.48 25.43 -3.18
C GLU A 109 -4.12 24.24 -3.88
N GLY A 110 -4.63 23.27 -3.11
CA GLY A 110 -5.17 22.02 -3.64
C GLY A 110 -6.31 22.25 -4.62
N MET A 111 -7.20 23.19 -4.33
CA MET A 111 -8.34 23.51 -5.20
C MET A 111 -7.96 24.23 -6.49
N ASP A 112 -7.00 25.14 -6.43
CA ASP A 112 -6.47 25.82 -7.62
C ASP A 112 -5.80 24.81 -8.56
N ILE A 113 -5.03 23.89 -7.99
CA ILE A 113 -4.39 22.80 -8.73
C ILE A 113 -5.43 21.83 -9.29
N PHE A 114 -6.47 21.53 -8.52
CA PHE A 114 -7.51 20.61 -8.96
C PHE A 114 -8.19 21.11 -10.24
N ALA A 115 -8.56 22.40 -10.34
CA ALA A 115 -9.35 22.94 -11.45
C ALA A 115 -8.92 22.42 -12.84
N ASP A 116 -7.61 22.44 -13.12
CA ASP A 116 -7.00 22.09 -14.40
C ASP A 116 -6.12 20.82 -14.34
N PHE A 117 -6.34 19.94 -13.35
CA PHE A 117 -5.50 18.74 -13.19
C PHE A 117 -5.61 17.80 -14.40
N PRO A 118 -4.48 17.37 -14.99
CA PRO A 118 -4.48 16.50 -16.17
C PRO A 118 -5.00 15.09 -15.87
N ASN A 119 -5.49 14.40 -16.90
CA ASN A 119 -5.96 13.01 -16.84
C ASN A 119 -7.03 12.76 -15.76
N ARG A 120 -7.95 13.71 -15.61
CA ARG A 120 -9.13 13.57 -14.76
C ARG A 120 -10.13 12.59 -15.36
N ALA A 121 -10.55 11.62 -14.55
CA ALA A 121 -11.63 10.69 -14.85
C ALA A 121 -13.01 11.37 -14.81
N PRO A 122 -14.05 10.79 -15.45
CA PRO A 122 -15.39 11.36 -15.46
C PRO A 122 -16.03 11.58 -14.09
N ASP A 123 -15.63 10.81 -13.07
CA ASP A 123 -16.08 10.94 -11.68
C ASP A 123 -15.30 12.00 -10.87
N GLY A 124 -14.31 12.65 -11.50
CA GLY A 124 -13.47 13.67 -10.90
C GLY A 124 -12.16 13.16 -10.29
N GLY A 125 -11.98 11.83 -10.18
CA GLY A 125 -10.73 11.23 -9.73
C GLY A 125 -9.58 11.47 -10.71
N ILE A 126 -8.34 11.33 -10.24
CA ILE A 126 -7.14 11.54 -11.06
C ILE A 126 -6.39 10.21 -11.20
N PHE A 127 -6.11 9.83 -12.45
CA PHE A 127 -5.26 8.65 -12.73
C PHE A 127 -3.80 8.93 -12.38
N PRO A 128 -2.98 7.90 -12.08
CA PRO A 128 -1.57 8.08 -11.73
C PRO A 128 -0.78 8.93 -12.73
N GLU A 129 -1.01 8.77 -14.03
CA GLU A 129 -0.36 9.54 -15.08
C GLU A 129 -0.69 11.04 -14.99
N GLY A 130 -1.81 11.41 -14.39
CA GLY A 130 -2.16 12.80 -14.11
C GLY A 130 -1.16 13.45 -13.16
N ILE A 131 -0.77 12.77 -12.08
CA ILE A 131 0.21 13.31 -11.12
C ILE A 131 1.57 13.48 -11.81
N VAL A 132 2.00 12.46 -12.56
CA VAL A 132 3.26 12.52 -13.33
C VAL A 132 3.24 13.70 -14.30
N ASN A 133 2.23 13.79 -15.17
CA ASN A 133 2.10 14.86 -16.16
C ASN A 133 2.02 16.26 -15.51
N TYR A 134 1.38 16.37 -14.36
CA TYR A 134 1.26 17.64 -13.64
C TYR A 134 2.62 18.16 -13.18
N PHE A 135 3.44 17.29 -12.57
CA PHE A 135 4.77 17.67 -12.10
C PHE A 135 5.76 17.86 -13.25
N GLU A 136 5.77 16.98 -14.26
CA GLU A 136 6.62 17.13 -15.44
C GLU A 136 6.31 18.42 -16.21
N GLY A 137 5.03 18.77 -16.33
CA GLY A 137 4.60 20.03 -16.94
C GLY A 137 5.09 21.28 -16.20
N LYS A 138 5.49 21.14 -14.93
CA LYS A 138 6.13 22.19 -14.11
C LYS A 138 7.65 22.12 -14.09
N GLY A 139 8.27 21.18 -14.80
CA GLY A 139 9.72 21.02 -14.85
C GLY A 139 10.33 20.19 -13.71
N TYR A 140 9.49 19.48 -12.95
CA TYR A 140 9.95 18.47 -11.99
C TYR A 140 10.20 17.13 -12.69
N GLN A 141 11.05 16.30 -12.10
CA GLN A 141 11.04 14.88 -12.41
C GLN A 141 9.96 14.21 -11.54
N ALA A 142 9.13 13.38 -12.17
CA ALA A 142 8.10 12.61 -11.47
C ALA A 142 8.03 11.19 -12.03
N GLU A 143 7.97 10.20 -11.15
CA GLU A 143 7.88 8.80 -11.54
C GLU A 143 6.79 8.10 -10.77
N PHE A 144 5.91 7.38 -11.47
CA PHE A 144 4.98 6.43 -10.87
C PHE A 144 5.65 5.06 -10.77
N ARG A 145 5.77 4.55 -9.54
CA ARG A 145 6.41 3.27 -9.23
C ARG A 145 5.42 2.31 -8.59
N GLN A 146 5.73 1.02 -8.66
CA GLN A 146 4.92 -0.09 -8.14
C GLN A 146 5.83 -1.11 -7.45
N ASN A 147 5.24 -2.01 -6.67
CA ASN A 147 5.93 -3.05 -5.90
C ASN A 147 6.93 -2.46 -4.90
N GLY A 148 6.63 -1.27 -4.36
CA GLY A 148 7.46 -0.63 -3.35
C GLY A 148 7.46 -1.39 -2.02
N THR A 149 8.46 -1.12 -1.19
CA THR A 149 8.54 -1.66 0.17
C THR A 149 8.50 -0.53 1.19
N VAL A 150 8.09 -0.83 2.43
CA VAL A 150 8.18 0.14 3.53
C VAL A 150 9.60 0.66 3.69
N ALA A 151 10.61 -0.20 3.54
CA ALA A 151 12.01 0.21 3.61
C ALA A 151 12.36 1.22 2.50
N GLU A 152 11.89 1.01 1.28
CA GLU A 152 12.08 1.98 0.18
C GLU A 152 11.41 3.32 0.46
N ILE A 153 10.17 3.32 0.97
CA ILE A 153 9.47 4.55 1.36
C ILE A 153 10.26 5.30 2.44
N LYS A 154 10.77 4.60 3.47
CA LYS A 154 11.63 5.20 4.51
C LYS A 154 12.92 5.78 3.94
N GLY A 155 13.58 5.04 3.05
CA GLY A 155 14.81 5.49 2.36
C GLY A 155 14.60 6.71 1.45
N LEU A 156 13.42 6.84 0.85
CA LEU A 156 13.07 8.02 0.03
C LEU A 156 12.71 9.22 0.91
N VAL A 157 11.83 9.03 1.90
CA VAL A 157 11.40 10.11 2.81
C VAL A 157 12.58 10.67 3.60
N SER A 158 13.53 9.83 4.01
CA SER A 158 14.76 10.27 4.71
C SER A 158 15.74 11.09 3.86
N GLN A 159 15.51 11.20 2.54
CA GLN A 159 16.20 12.18 1.70
C GLN A 159 15.62 13.60 1.83
N GLY A 160 14.56 13.74 2.65
CA GLY A 160 13.96 15.02 3.00
C GLY A 160 12.77 15.42 2.14
N VAL A 161 12.38 14.63 1.13
CA VAL A 161 11.28 14.95 0.21
C VAL A 161 10.05 14.06 0.49
N PRO A 162 8.82 14.62 0.59
CA PRO A 162 7.62 13.82 0.79
C PRO A 162 7.37 12.86 -0.38
N VAL A 163 6.96 11.64 -0.06
CA VAL A 163 6.60 10.62 -1.06
C VAL A 163 5.09 10.51 -1.10
N ILE A 164 4.47 10.62 -2.28
CA ILE A 164 3.03 10.37 -2.42
C ILE A 164 2.82 8.87 -2.55
N VAL A 165 2.05 8.26 -1.65
CA VAL A 165 1.61 6.86 -1.78
C VAL A 165 0.15 6.82 -2.21
N PHE A 166 -0.24 5.73 -2.85
CA PHE A 166 -1.63 5.51 -3.25
C PHE A 166 -2.18 4.29 -2.50
N ILE A 167 -3.12 4.52 -1.56
CA ILE A 167 -3.57 3.51 -0.60
C ILE A 167 -5.10 3.41 -0.57
N HIS A 168 -5.63 2.34 0.00
CA HIS A 168 -7.02 2.28 0.41
C HIS A 168 -7.32 3.23 1.59
N THR A 169 -8.51 3.81 1.61
CA THR A 169 -8.95 4.71 2.69
C THR A 169 -9.32 3.98 3.99
N GLU A 170 -9.74 2.72 3.90
CA GLU A 170 -10.28 1.95 5.03
C GLU A 170 -9.91 0.47 4.93
N GLU A 171 -9.92 -0.21 6.08
CA GLU A 171 -9.73 -1.67 6.20
C GLU A 171 -10.89 -2.27 7.04
N PRO A 172 -11.60 -3.31 6.54
CA PRO A 172 -11.52 -3.84 5.19
C PRO A 172 -12.04 -2.81 4.16
N HIS A 173 -11.39 -2.69 3.01
CA HIS A 173 -11.86 -1.78 1.96
C HIS A 173 -13.22 -2.25 1.43
N LYS A 174 -14.19 -1.35 1.32
CA LYS A 174 -15.52 -1.67 0.77
C LYS A 174 -15.46 -2.03 -0.71
N THR A 175 -14.58 -1.35 -1.45
CA THR A 175 -14.34 -1.59 -2.87
C THR A 175 -12.84 -1.42 -3.16
N VAL A 176 -12.36 -2.02 -4.24
CA VAL A 176 -10.98 -1.80 -4.71
C VAL A 176 -10.73 -0.36 -5.17
N HIS A 177 -11.79 0.43 -5.37
CA HIS A 177 -11.74 1.84 -5.76
C HIS A 177 -11.84 2.82 -4.59
N SER A 178 -11.95 2.32 -3.36
CA SER A 178 -11.90 3.15 -2.15
C SER A 178 -10.45 3.53 -1.86
N THR A 179 -9.86 4.37 -2.72
CA THR A 179 -8.43 4.66 -2.78
C THR A 179 -8.13 6.15 -2.61
N HIS A 180 -6.90 6.48 -2.22
CA HIS A 180 -6.51 7.82 -1.78
C HIS A 180 -5.01 8.05 -1.97
N TYR A 181 -4.66 9.13 -2.65
CA TYR A 181 -3.29 9.65 -2.70
C TYR A 181 -2.99 10.44 -1.43
N ILE A 182 -1.86 10.17 -0.79
CA ILE A 182 -1.48 10.81 0.46
C ILE A 182 0.05 10.97 0.56
N PRO A 183 0.57 12.15 0.95
CA PRO A 183 1.99 12.34 1.21
C PRO A 183 2.42 11.66 2.51
N VAL A 184 3.49 10.87 2.45
CA VAL A 184 4.28 10.40 3.60
C VAL A 184 5.30 11.48 3.93
N VAL A 185 5.27 11.95 5.18
CA VAL A 185 6.06 13.10 5.65
C VAL A 185 7.07 12.74 6.74
N GLY A 186 7.00 11.51 7.22
CA GLY A 186 7.94 10.97 8.19
C GLY A 186 7.62 9.53 8.52
N TYR A 187 8.46 8.94 9.35
CA TYR A 187 8.28 7.61 9.89
C TYR A 187 9.06 7.41 11.20
N ASP A 188 8.74 6.34 11.90
CA ASP A 188 9.60 5.73 12.92
C ASP A 188 9.61 4.20 12.76
N GLU A 189 9.92 3.47 13.82
CA GLU A 189 9.97 2.01 13.81
C GLU A 189 8.58 1.37 13.67
N GLU A 190 7.52 2.06 14.07
CA GLU A 190 6.17 1.51 14.20
C GLU A 190 5.16 2.14 13.22
N TYR A 191 5.38 3.39 12.80
CA TYR A 191 4.41 4.17 12.04
C TYR A 191 5.02 4.85 10.80
N LEU A 192 4.17 5.04 9.79
CA LEU A 192 4.32 6.13 8.83
C LEU A 192 3.44 7.31 9.24
N TYR A 193 3.94 8.52 9.00
CA TYR A 193 3.27 9.79 9.27
C TYR A 193 2.86 10.46 7.95
N PHE A 194 1.66 11.05 7.93
CA PHE A 194 1.04 11.52 6.69
C PHE A 194 0.45 12.93 6.80
N ALA A 195 0.45 13.63 5.67
CA ALA A 195 -0.36 14.83 5.44
C ALA A 195 -1.71 14.42 4.81
N GLU A 196 -2.64 13.97 5.64
CA GLU A 196 -3.97 13.52 5.26
C GLU A 196 -4.88 14.69 4.86
N SER A 197 -5.55 14.57 3.73
CA SER A 197 -6.48 15.59 3.24
C SER A 197 -7.95 15.22 3.45
N ILE A 198 -8.26 13.98 3.81
CA ILE A 198 -9.60 13.56 4.24
C ILE A 198 -9.71 13.74 5.75
N GLN A 199 -10.44 14.78 6.18
CA GLN A 199 -10.58 15.13 7.60
C GLN A 199 -11.00 13.93 8.48
N GLY A 200 -11.94 13.11 8.01
CA GLY A 200 -12.42 11.94 8.75
C GLY A 200 -11.42 10.80 8.92
N LEU A 201 -10.25 10.86 8.27
CA LEU A 201 -9.16 9.88 8.40
C LEU A 201 -7.98 10.41 9.23
N ALA A 202 -7.98 11.71 9.58
CA ALA A 202 -7.03 12.26 10.54
C ALA A 202 -7.21 11.58 11.91
N ASN A 203 -6.11 11.33 12.61
CA ASN A 203 -6.12 10.62 13.89
C ASN A 203 -5.09 11.15 14.91
N CYS A 204 -4.48 12.31 14.64
CA CYS A 204 -3.47 12.94 15.48
C CYS A 204 -3.91 14.29 16.06
N GLU A 205 -5.22 14.57 16.12
CA GLU A 205 -5.79 15.87 16.54
C GLU A 205 -5.43 16.27 17.99
N ASN A 206 -5.11 15.29 18.83
CA ASN A 206 -4.74 15.51 20.23
C ASN A 206 -3.22 15.63 20.44
N GLU A 207 -2.42 15.53 19.38
CA GLU A 207 -0.98 15.70 19.46
C GLU A 207 -0.63 17.20 19.38
N GLU A 208 0.41 17.64 20.08
CA GLU A 208 0.80 19.05 20.11
C GLU A 208 1.60 19.43 18.86
N ASN A 209 1.04 20.34 18.05
CA ASN A 209 1.66 20.89 16.83
C ASN A 209 2.30 19.87 15.87
N PRO A 210 1.61 18.77 15.51
CA PRO A 210 2.21 17.79 14.62
C PRO A 210 2.31 18.36 13.20
N VAL A 211 3.44 18.12 12.52
CA VAL A 211 3.63 18.43 11.09
C VAL A 211 2.89 17.43 10.17
N TYR A 212 2.15 16.51 10.77
CA TYR A 212 1.30 15.48 10.19
C TYR A 212 -0.07 15.49 10.90
N ASN A 213 -1.11 14.92 10.30
CA ASN A 213 -2.42 14.78 10.94
C ASN A 213 -2.97 13.35 10.93
N ARG A 214 -2.22 12.42 10.32
CA ARG A 214 -2.51 10.99 10.38
C ARG A 214 -1.23 10.20 10.59
N LYS A 215 -1.32 9.13 11.38
CA LYS A 215 -0.33 8.06 11.43
C LYS A 215 -0.95 6.69 11.23
N THR A 216 -0.20 5.79 10.62
CA THR A 216 -0.64 4.41 10.35
C THR A 216 0.48 3.44 10.71
N GLU A 217 0.16 2.41 11.49
CA GLU A 217 1.10 1.32 11.79
C GLU A 217 1.63 0.68 10.50
N LEU A 218 2.91 0.31 10.45
CA LEU A 218 3.53 -0.21 9.22
C LEU A 218 2.77 -1.42 8.65
N SER A 219 2.38 -2.37 9.50
CA SER A 219 1.64 -3.57 9.06
C SER A 219 0.27 -3.22 8.47
N LYS A 220 -0.40 -2.20 9.01
CA LYS A 220 -1.69 -1.72 8.50
C LYS A 220 -1.52 -0.98 7.19
N PHE A 221 -0.48 -0.15 7.08
CA PHE A 221 -0.14 0.53 5.85
C PHE A 221 0.08 -0.48 4.71
N GLU A 222 0.88 -1.53 4.91
CA GLU A 222 1.14 -2.54 3.88
C GLU A 222 -0.14 -3.20 3.35
N ARG A 223 -1.12 -3.46 4.23
CA ARG A 223 -2.42 -4.02 3.83
C ARG A 223 -3.30 -3.01 3.07
N LEU A 224 -3.28 -1.73 3.48
CA LEU A 224 -3.97 -0.67 2.75
C LEU A 224 -3.32 -0.38 1.40
N TRP A 225 -2.04 -0.70 1.22
CA TRP A 225 -1.24 -0.35 0.05
C TRP A 225 -1.25 -1.41 -1.07
N LEU A 226 -1.87 -2.56 -0.81
CA LEU A 226 -1.92 -3.68 -1.75
C LEU A 226 -3.17 -3.63 -2.63
N ASN A 227 -3.05 -4.10 -3.88
CA ASN A 227 -4.17 -4.32 -4.81
C ASN A 227 -5.06 -3.08 -5.06
N ILE A 228 -4.41 -1.93 -5.23
CA ILE A 228 -5.04 -0.65 -5.50
C ILE A 228 -5.73 -0.68 -6.87
N ASP A 229 -7.01 -0.32 -6.90
CA ASP A 229 -7.89 -0.40 -8.08
C ASP A 229 -7.97 -1.78 -8.73
N GLY A 230 -7.51 -2.83 -8.04
CA GLY A 230 -7.44 -4.19 -8.58
C GLY A 230 -6.31 -4.41 -9.59
N VAL A 231 -5.35 -3.47 -9.69
CA VAL A 231 -4.31 -3.47 -10.74
C VAL A 231 -2.91 -3.26 -10.18
N TRP A 232 -2.75 -2.36 -9.21
CA TRP A 232 -1.41 -1.95 -8.74
C TRP A 232 -1.13 -2.42 -7.33
N ASP A 233 -0.03 -3.13 -7.17
CA ASP A 233 0.50 -3.47 -5.86
C ASP A 233 1.54 -2.44 -5.43
N ASN A 234 1.37 -1.92 -4.22
CA ASN A 234 2.27 -0.98 -3.56
C ASN A 234 2.70 0.23 -4.44
N PRO A 235 1.74 0.99 -5.02
CA PRO A 235 2.02 2.15 -5.86
C PRO A 235 2.43 3.42 -5.10
N TYR A 236 3.42 4.14 -5.62
CA TYR A 236 3.87 5.41 -5.06
C TYR A 236 4.52 6.31 -6.12
N PHE A 237 4.74 7.57 -5.77
CA PHE A 237 5.34 8.57 -6.63
C PHE A 237 6.58 9.16 -6.00
N VAL A 238 7.64 9.24 -6.80
CA VAL A 238 8.85 10.00 -6.45
C VAL A 238 8.84 11.28 -7.26
N ILE A 239 8.94 12.41 -6.57
CA ILE A 239 9.02 13.74 -7.20
C ILE A 239 10.35 14.38 -6.79
N ALA A 240 11.09 14.92 -7.74
CA ALA A 240 12.32 15.65 -7.50
C ALA A 240 12.34 16.94 -8.33
N LYS A 241 13.01 17.98 -7.85
CA LYS A 241 13.34 19.14 -8.69
C LYS A 241 14.13 18.63 -9.89
N GLY A 242 13.72 19.00 -11.11
CA GLY A 242 14.56 18.79 -12.28
C GLY A 242 15.89 19.54 -12.11
N ASP A 243 16.93 19.12 -12.83
CA ASP A 243 18.29 19.70 -12.82
C ASP A 243 18.36 21.17 -13.33
N GLY A 244 17.29 21.95 -13.18
CA GLY A 244 17.27 23.40 -13.37
C GLY A 244 18.30 24.03 -12.44
N GLY A 245 19.50 24.23 -12.99
CA GLY A 245 20.70 24.59 -12.26
C GLY A 245 20.48 25.70 -11.23
N LEU A 246 21.17 25.54 -10.12
CA LEU A 246 21.54 26.65 -9.24
C LEU A 246 22.05 27.81 -10.11
N SER A 247 21.31 28.92 -10.12
CA SER A 247 21.85 30.25 -10.39
C SER A 247 21.76 31.06 -9.12
#